data_AF-A0AAJ2TAU3-F1
#
_entry.id   AF-A0AAJ2TAU3-F1
#
_cell.length_a   1.000
_cell.length_b   1.000
_cell.length_c   1.000
_cell.angle_alpha   90.00
_cell.angle_beta   90.00
_cell.angle_gamma   90.00
#
_symmetry.space_group_name_H-M   'P 1'
#
loop_
_entity.id
_entity.type
_entity.pdbx_description
1 polymer ?
#
loop_
_entity_poly.entity_id
_entity_poly.type
_entity_poly.pdbx_seq_one_letter_code
_entity_poly.pdbx_strand_id
1 'polypeptide(L)'
;MDFIPEALNKKPEVLLIYTQRMIRGRTFEMIENLGILTLAAQLNANGFEAKAYTGITTDAVKTIKNMKDRLFAVCFCLRGMLPS
;
A
#
# COMPACT_ATOMS: atom_id res chain seq x y z
N MET A 1 14.05 23.26 -24.87
CA MET A 1 12.83 23.12 -24.06
C MET A 1 13.04 21.91 -23.19
N ASP A 2 13.45 22.14 -21.95
CA ASP A 2 13.77 21.07 -21.01
C ASP A 2 12.47 20.37 -20.62
N PHE A 3 12.39 19.08 -20.97
CA PHE A 3 11.27 18.20 -20.63
C PHE A 3 11.38 17.91 -19.14
N ILE A 4 10.90 18.83 -18.30
CA ILE A 4 10.77 18.58 -16.87
C ILE A 4 9.63 17.57 -16.70
N PRO A 5 9.91 16.31 -16.32
CA PRO A 5 8.86 15.32 -16.16
C PRO A 5 7.88 15.82 -15.10
N GLU A 6 6.58 15.65 -15.35
CA GLU A 6 5.49 16.00 -14.42
C GLU A 6 5.70 15.41 -13.00
N ALA A 7 6.56 14.40 -12.87
CA ALA A 7 7.06 13.83 -11.63
C ALA A 7 7.72 14.84 -10.67
N LEU A 8 8.24 15.98 -11.15
CA LEU A 8 8.88 16.99 -10.29
C LEU A 8 7.88 17.87 -9.51
N ASN A 9 6.58 17.83 -9.84
CA ASN A 9 5.55 18.63 -9.16
C ASN A 9 4.57 17.82 -8.30
N LYS A 10 4.69 16.49 -8.26
CA LYS A 10 3.81 15.62 -7.47
C LYS A 10 4.62 14.82 -6.46
N LYS A 11 4.12 14.74 -5.23
CA LYS A 11 4.72 13.90 -4.19
C LYS A 11 4.79 12.45 -4.69
N PRO A 12 5.93 11.74 -4.52
CA PRO A 12 6.04 10.35 -4.93
C PRO A 12 4.99 9.48 -4.22
N GLU A 13 4.14 8.81 -5.01
CA GLU A 13 3.05 7.97 -4.47
C GLU A 13 3.60 6.62 -3.96
N VAL A 14 3.30 6.29 -2.71
CA VAL A 14 3.66 5.00 -2.10
C VAL A 14 2.39 4.24 -1.74
N LEU A 15 2.29 2.99 -2.20
CA LEU A 15 1.19 2.10 -1.83
C LEU A 15 1.65 1.10 -0.77
N LEU A 16 1.12 1.24 0.44
CA LEU A 16 1.27 0.26 1.50
C LEU A 16 0.16 -0.79 1.37
N ILE A 17 0.52 -2.06 1.46
CA ILE A 17 -0.39 -3.19 1.28
C ILE A 17 -0.35 -4.08 2.50
N TYR A 18 -1.48 -4.19 3.20
CA TYR A 18 -1.71 -5.20 4.23
C TYR A 18 -2.73 -6.20 3.71
N THR A 19 -2.28 -7.37 3.28
CA THR A 19 -3.19 -8.40 2.77
C THR A 19 -3.29 -9.60 3.70
N GLN A 20 -4.49 -10.14 3.80
CA GLN A 20 -4.72 -11.43 4.42
C GLN A 20 -4.86 -12.50 3.33
N ARG A 21 -4.36 -13.71 3.63
CA ARG A 21 -4.67 -14.87 2.79
C ARG A 21 -6.17 -15.17 2.92
N MET A 22 -6.82 -15.38 1.78
CA MET A 22 -8.18 -15.92 1.77
C MET A 22 -8.15 -17.35 2.32
N ILE A 23 -8.74 -17.56 3.49
CA ILE A 23 -8.92 -18.90 4.07
C ILE A 23 -10.33 -19.36 3.70
N ARG A 24 -10.43 -20.46 2.95
CA ARG A 24 -11.72 -21.02 2.51
C ARG A 24 -12.60 -21.27 3.74
N GLY A 25 -13.79 -20.65 3.77
CA GLY A 25 -14.76 -20.77 4.86
C GLY A 25 -14.63 -19.73 5.99
N ARG A 26 -13.69 -18.78 5.90
CA ARG A 26 -13.63 -17.63 6.83
C ARG A 26 -14.11 -16.36 6.16
N THR A 27 -14.94 -15.60 6.88
CA THR A 27 -15.29 -14.23 6.50
C THR A 27 -14.04 -13.36 6.56
N PHE A 28 -13.81 -12.55 5.52
CA PHE A 28 -12.75 -11.56 5.54
C PHE A 28 -13.11 -10.49 6.56
N GLU A 29 -12.38 -10.44 7.68
CA GLU A 29 -12.51 -9.35 8.65
C GLU A 29 -11.55 -8.23 8.25
N MET A 30 -12.12 -7.09 7.87
CA MET A 30 -11.37 -5.86 7.65
C MET A 30 -10.86 -5.36 9.01
N ILE A 31 -9.64 -5.74 9.36
CA ILE A 31 -8.98 -5.24 10.56
C ILE A 31 -8.33 -3.90 10.19
N GLU A 32 -8.75 -2.82 10.84
CA GLU A 32 -8.01 -1.55 10.82
C GLU A 32 -6.58 -1.80 11.33
N ASN A 33 -5.60 -1.85 10.43
CA ASN A 33 -4.22 -2.06 10.83
C ASN A 33 -3.61 -0.71 11.24
N LEU A 34 -3.69 -0.38 12.53
CA LEU A 34 -3.07 0.85 13.07
C LEU A 34 -1.60 1.00 12.65
N GLY A 35 -0.87 -0.11 12.48
CA GLY A 35 0.50 -0.11 11.99
C GLY A 35 0.67 0.40 10.56
N ILE A 36 -0.17 -0.03 9.61
CA ILE A 36 -0.07 0.45 8.22
C ILE A 36 -0.47 1.93 8.10
N LEU A 37 -1.45 2.37 8.89
CA LEU A 37 -1.87 3.77 8.94
C LEU A 37 -0.79 4.66 9.56
N THR A 38 -0.09 4.17 10.59
CA THR A 38 1.03 4.89 11.20
C THR A 38 2.19 5.05 10.21
N LEU A 39 2.51 4.00 9.45
CA LEU A 39 3.51 4.07 8.38
C LEU A 39 3.09 5.04 7.27
N ALA A 40 1.81 5.04 6.89
CA ALA A 40 1.28 6.00 5.90
C ALA A 40 1.43 7.44 6.41
N ALA A 41 1.08 7.71 7.67
CA ALA A 41 1.23 9.02 8.28
C ALA A 41 2.69 9.50 8.31
N GLN A 42 3.64 8.60 8.66
CA GLN A 42 5.06 8.92 8.63
C GLN A 42 5.56 9.23 7.21
N LEU A 43 5.17 8.45 6.20
CA LEU A 43 5.54 8.72 4.81
C LEU A 43 4.97 10.06 4.32
N ASN A 44 3.72 10.35 4.66
CA ASN A 44 3.08 11.63 4.34
C ASN A 44 3.82 12.82 4.97
N ALA A 45 4.28 12.68 6.22
CA ALA A 45 5.09 13.69 6.91
C ALA A 45 6.48 13.88 6.27
N ASN A 46 7.01 12.86 5.59
CA ASN A 46 8.32 12.87 4.93
C ASN A 46 8.24 13.18 3.42
N GLY A 47 7.14 13.78 2.94
CA GLY A 47 7.04 14.28 1.57
C GLY A 47 6.54 13.28 0.52
N PHE A 48 6.12 12.08 0.93
CA PHE A 48 5.46 11.12 0.04
C PHE A 48 3.93 11.32 0.03
N GLU A 49 3.26 10.73 -0.96
CA GLU A 49 1.81 10.53 -0.94
C GLU A 49 1.51 9.05 -0.66
N ALA A 50 1.29 8.71 0.60
CA ALA A 50 1.07 7.34 1.03
C ALA A 50 -0.40 6.93 1.00
N LYS A 51 -0.69 5.81 0.35
CA LYS A 51 -2.00 5.15 0.29
C LYS A 51 -1.89 3.81 1.00
N ALA A 52 -2.85 3.51 1.88
CA ALA A 52 -2.92 2.21 2.55
C ALA A 52 -4.05 1.37 1.96
N TYR A 53 -3.74 0.15 1.57
CA TYR A 53 -4.70 -0.84 1.09
C TYR A 53 -4.74 -2.03 2.04
N THR A 54 -5.93 -2.34 2.53
CA THR A 54 -6.19 -3.52 3.36
C THR A 54 -7.19 -4.42 2.66
N GLY A 55 -6.85 -5.69 2.43
CA GLY A 55 -7.69 -6.56 1.59
C GLY A 55 -7.18 -7.99 1.45
N ILE A 56 -7.73 -8.70 0.47
CA ILE A 56 -7.22 -10.00 0.03
C ILE A 56 -6.13 -9.82 -1.03
N THR A 57 -5.22 -10.80 -1.12
CA THR A 57 -4.07 -10.74 -2.04
C THR A 57 -4.49 -10.54 -3.50
N THR A 58 -5.58 -11.16 -3.96
CA THR A 58 -6.05 -11.04 -5.35
C THR A 58 -6.50 -9.63 -5.71
N ASP A 59 -7.10 -8.91 -4.77
CA ASP A 59 -7.56 -7.54 -5.01
C ASP A 59 -6.41 -6.53 -4.87
N ALA A 60 -5.44 -6.79 -3.99
CA ALA A 60 -4.20 -6.01 -3.96
C ALA A 60 -3.46 -6.02 -5.31
N VAL A 61 -3.39 -7.17 -5.98
CA VAL A 61 -2.76 -7.28 -7.31
C VAL A 61 -3.47 -6.40 -8.33
N LYS A 62 -4.81 -6.35 -8.31
CA LYS A 62 -5.60 -5.47 -9.18
C LYS A 62 -5.32 -3.99 -8.88
N THR A 63 -5.29 -3.62 -7.60
CA THR A 63 -4.97 -2.25 -7.16
C THR A 63 -3.60 -1.82 -7.64
N ILE A 64 -2.56 -2.64 -7.45
CA ILE A 64 -1.21 -2.36 -7.94
C ILE A 64 -1.23 -2.15 -9.46
N LYS A 65 -1.88 -3.05 -10.21
CA LYS A 65 -1.96 -2.96 -11.67
C LYS A 65 -2.61 -1.66 -12.14
N ASN A 66 -3.67 -1.20 -11.47
CA ASN A 66 -4.38 0.03 -11.80
C ASN A 66 -3.62 1.31 -11.40
N MET A 67 -2.64 1.20 -10.51
CA MET A 67 -1.87 2.32 -10.00
C MET A 67 -0.42 2.36 -10.51
N LYS A 68 0.04 1.30 -11.18
CA LYS A 68 1.44 1.06 -11.59
C LYS A 68 2.13 2.30 -12.18
N ASP A 69 1.45 3.03 -13.06
CA ASP A 69 2.07 4.13 -13.82
C ASP A 69 2.30 5.39 -12.96
N ARG A 70 1.75 5.44 -11.74
CA ARG A 70 1.86 6.55 -10.78
C ARG A 70 2.67 6.19 -9.54
N LEU A 71 2.86 4.90 -9.26
CA LEU A 71 3.48 4.43 -8.04
C LEU A 71 4.99 4.59 -8.09
N PHE A 72 5.53 5.33 -7.12
CA PHE A 72 6.96 5.35 -6.83
C PHE A 72 7.40 4.04 -6.16
N ALA A 73 6.60 3.53 -5.22
CA ALA A 73 6.91 2.29 -4.50
C ALA A 73 5.65 1.54 -4.04
N VAL A 74 5.82 0.23 -3.86
CA VAL A 74 4.83 -0.66 -3.24
C VAL A 74 5.47 -1.40 -2.07
N CYS A 75 4.88 -1.33 -0.88
CA CYS A 75 5.38 -1.99 0.31
C CYS A 75 4.35 -2.99 0.84
N PHE A 76 4.79 -4.24 1.05
CA PHE A 76 3.97 -5.28 1.65
C PHE A 76 4.23 -5.36 3.14
N CYS A 77 3.22 -5.04 3.94
CA CYS A 77 3.22 -5.26 5.38
C CYS A 77 2.66 -6.66 5.64
N LEU A 78 3.55 -7.62 5.91
CA LEU A 78 3.13 -8.96 6.32
C LEU A 78 3.05 -9.00 7.85
N ARG A 79 1.94 -9.48 8.39
CA ARG A 79 1.92 -9.90 9.80
C ARG A 79 2.81 -11.14 9.89
N GLY A 80 3.95 -11.01 10.55
CA GLY A 80 4.76 -12.17 10.91
C GLY A 80 3.87 -13.13 11.67
N MET A 81 3.68 -14.35 11.15
CA MET A 81 3.32 -15.48 11.99
C MET A 81 4.51 -15.67 12.94
N LEU A 82 4.47 -15.04 14.11
CA LEU A 82 5.25 -15.52 15.24
C LEU A 82 4.86 -17.01 15.39
N PRO A 83 5.83 -17.94 15.33
CA PRO A 83 5.53 -19.33 15.62
C PRO A 83 5.01 -19.39 17.05
N SER A 84 3.75 -19.79 17.18
CA SER A 84 3.12 -20.19 18.44
C SER A 84 3.80 -21.43 19.01
#